data_AF-A0A5R2MTD5-F1
#
_entry.id   AF-A0A5R2MTD5-F1
#
_cell.length_a   1.000
_cell.length_b   1.000
_cell.length_c   1.000
_cell.angle_alpha   90.00
_cell.angle_beta   90.00
_cell.angle_gamma   90.00
#
_symmetry.space_group_name_H-M   'P 1'
#
loop_
_entity.id
_entity.type
_entity.pdbx_description
1 polymer ?
#
loop_
_entity_poly.entity_id
_entity_poly.type
_entity_poly.pdbx_seq_one_letter_code
_entity_poly.pdbx_strand_id
1 'polypeptide(L)'
;AQARDKAYTPYSNHKVGSAVRTASGRLFSACNVEVVTLQQSVHAERNAVMQMAAAGERQIEAIVCHGPYSGVPCAECRQVIWEFSCDDPGVRIIGST
;
A
#
# COMPACT_ATOMS: atom_id res chain seq x y z
N ALA A 1 1.14 16.76 3.00
CA ALA A 1 1.51 16.19 1.69
C ALA A 1 0.89 14.81 1.58
N GLN A 2 0.15 14.54 0.51
CA GLN A 2 -0.43 13.21 0.28
C GLN A 2 0.73 12.22 0.05
N ALA A 3 0.58 10.96 0.46
CA ALA A 3 1.68 9.99 0.39
C ALA A 3 2.26 9.87 -1.02
N ARG A 4 1.39 9.90 -2.06
CA ARG A 4 1.74 9.88 -3.49
C ARG A 4 2.73 10.98 -3.90
N ASP A 5 2.65 12.17 -3.30
CA ASP A 5 3.53 13.30 -3.65
C ASP A 5 5.00 13.02 -3.31
N LYS A 6 5.23 12.09 -2.36
CA LYS A 6 6.54 11.68 -1.89
C LYS A 6 7.11 10.47 -2.64
N ALA A 7 6.39 9.95 -3.63
CA ALA A 7 6.82 8.79 -4.41
C ALA A 7 8.15 9.06 -5.11
N TYR A 8 9.09 8.12 -4.96
CA TYR A 8 10.39 8.15 -5.65
C TYR A 8 10.32 7.22 -6.86
N THR A 9 10.07 7.79 -8.04
CA THR A 9 9.77 7.02 -9.27
C THR A 9 10.54 7.51 -10.49
N PRO A 10 11.89 7.59 -10.46
CA PRO A 10 12.66 8.17 -11.56
C PRO A 10 12.68 7.31 -12.83
N TYR A 11 12.28 6.03 -12.77
CA TYR A 11 12.34 5.12 -13.91
C TYR A 11 11.01 5.06 -14.65
N SER A 12 9.88 4.96 -13.94
CA SER A 12 8.56 4.82 -14.58
C SER A 12 7.69 6.08 -14.55
N ASN A 13 7.99 7.03 -13.65
CA ASN A 13 7.10 8.15 -13.29
C ASN A 13 5.70 7.73 -12.77
N HIS A 14 5.52 6.46 -12.42
CA HIS A 14 4.25 5.90 -11.96
C HIS A 14 4.06 6.14 -10.46
N LYS A 15 3.58 7.32 -10.08
CA LYS A 15 3.39 7.70 -8.67
C LYS A 15 2.12 7.08 -8.07
N VAL A 16 2.30 6.26 -7.03
CA VAL A 16 1.21 5.64 -6.26
C VAL A 16 1.38 5.98 -4.78
N GLY A 17 0.27 6.32 -4.13
CA GLY A 17 0.16 6.40 -2.68
C GLY A 17 -0.80 5.35 -2.15
N SER A 18 -0.57 4.88 -0.94
CA SER A 18 -1.47 3.95 -0.26
C SER A 18 -1.62 4.31 1.21
N ALA A 19 -2.78 4.03 1.79
CA ALA A 19 -3.06 4.22 3.20
C ALA A 19 -3.83 3.01 3.76
N VAL A 20 -3.35 2.48 4.87
CA VAL A 20 -3.93 1.36 5.61
C VAL A 20 -4.58 1.91 6.88
N ARG A 21 -5.82 1.48 7.14
CA ARG A 21 -6.49 1.63 8.42
C ARG A 21 -6.49 0.29 9.14
N THR A 22 -5.99 0.27 10.36
CA THR A 22 -5.94 -0.94 11.19
C THR A 22 -7.23 -1.13 11.98
N ALA A 23 -7.45 -2.33 12.52
CA ALA A 23 -8.57 -2.60 13.43
C ALA A 23 -8.54 -1.72 14.69
N SER A 24 -7.36 -1.28 15.14
CA SER A 24 -7.21 -0.32 16.25
C SER A 24 -7.54 1.14 15.86
N GLY A 25 -7.81 1.41 14.58
CA GLY A 25 -8.11 2.73 14.03
C GLY A 25 -6.88 3.55 13.66
N ARG A 26 -5.65 3.02 13.77
CA ARG A 26 -4.43 3.70 13.35
C ARG A 26 -4.30 3.74 11.84
N LEU A 27 -3.63 4.77 11.34
CA LEU A 27 -3.41 5.01 9.91
C LEU A 27 -1.93 4.92 9.58
N PHE A 28 -1.61 4.20 8.51
CA PHE A 28 -0.26 4.08 7.96
C PHE A 28 -0.30 4.40 6.47
N SER A 29 0.42 5.44 6.06
CA SER A 29 0.44 5.88 4.67
C SER A 29 1.84 5.81 4.07
N ALA A 30 1.95 5.32 2.85
CA ALA A 30 3.21 5.19 2.15
C ALA A 30 3.05 5.41 0.64
N CYS A 31 4.17 5.46 -0.06
CA CYS A 31 4.25 5.56 -1.50
C CYS A 31 5.20 4.52 -2.07
N ASN A 32 5.17 4.36 -3.38
CA ASN A 32 6.14 3.52 -4.06
C ASN A 32 7.52 4.18 -4.13
N VAL A 33 8.54 3.33 -4.02
CA VAL A 33 9.95 3.70 -4.08
C VAL A 33 10.64 2.78 -5.07
N GLU A 34 11.13 3.35 -6.15
CA GLU A 34 11.82 2.61 -7.19
C GLU A 34 13.33 2.57 -6.96
N VAL A 35 13.93 1.47 -7.38
CA VAL A 35 15.37 1.32 -7.52
C VAL A 35 15.67 0.77 -8.90
N VAL A 36 16.93 0.89 -9.35
CA VAL A 36 17.33 0.50 -10.72
C VAL A 36 16.92 -0.93 -11.07
N THR A 37 16.99 -1.83 -10.09
CA THR A 37 16.46 -3.19 -10.19
C THR A 37 14.98 -3.18 -9.83
N LEU A 38 14.09 -3.12 -10.83
CA LEU A 38 12.65 -2.95 -10.60
C LEU A 38 12.03 -4.02 -9.68
N GLN A 39 12.53 -5.25 -9.71
CA GLN A 39 12.09 -6.34 -8.81
C GLN A 39 12.33 -6.04 -7.32
N GLN A 40 13.24 -5.13 -7.00
CA GLN A 40 13.53 -4.69 -5.62
C GLN A 40 12.79 -3.39 -5.26
N SER A 41 12.06 -2.80 -6.21
CA SER A 41 11.22 -1.63 -5.93
C SER A 41 10.08 -2.03 -5.01
N VAL A 42 9.65 -1.09 -4.17
CA VAL A 42 8.57 -1.33 -3.21
C VAL A 42 7.33 -0.58 -3.64
N HIS A 43 6.22 -1.29 -3.78
CA HIS A 43 4.92 -0.70 -4.08
C HIS A 43 4.33 0.02 -2.86
N ALA A 44 3.44 0.98 -3.09
CA ALA A 44 2.89 1.82 -2.03
C ALA A 44 2.12 0.99 -0.99
N GLU A 45 1.36 0.01 -1.44
CA GLU A 45 0.53 -0.88 -0.64
C GLU A 45 1.39 -1.74 0.28
N ARG A 46 2.39 -2.43 -0.30
CA ARG A 46 3.35 -3.24 0.45
C ARG A 46 4.09 -2.37 1.48
N ASN A 47 4.51 -1.17 1.09
CA ASN A 47 5.20 -0.25 2.00
C ASN A 47 4.29 0.15 3.18
N ALA A 48 3.03 0.51 2.94
CA ALA A 48 2.09 0.89 3.99
C ALA A 48 1.81 -0.26 4.96
N VAL A 49 1.59 -1.48 4.44
CA VAL A 49 1.37 -2.68 5.26
C VAL A 49 2.62 -3.06 6.06
N MET A 50 3.81 -2.94 5.47
CA MET A 50 5.07 -3.25 6.19
C MET A 50 5.35 -2.23 7.29
N GLN A 51 5.03 -0.94 7.10
CA GLN A 51 5.13 0.06 8.17
C GLN A 51 4.13 -0.20 9.31
N MET A 52 2.89 -0.57 8.96
CA MET A 52 1.89 -1.03 9.92
C MET A 52 2.43 -2.21 10.75
N ALA A 53 2.96 -3.24 10.08
CA ALA A 53 3.52 -4.42 10.73
C ALA A 53 4.73 -4.08 11.61
N ALA A 54 5.66 -3.24 11.13
CA ALA A 54 6.79 -2.79 11.92
C ALA A 54 6.38 -2.01 13.18
N ALA A 55 5.23 -1.33 13.14
CA ALA A 55 4.66 -0.58 14.25
C ALA A 55 3.78 -1.43 15.20
N GLY A 56 3.83 -2.76 15.08
CA GLY A 56 3.16 -3.72 15.97
C GLY A 56 1.73 -4.10 15.60
N GLU A 57 1.15 -3.50 14.56
CA GLU A 57 -0.22 -3.79 14.11
C GLU A 57 -0.25 -5.02 13.21
N ARG A 58 -1.30 -5.83 13.30
CA ARG A 58 -1.38 -7.13 12.59
C ARG A 58 -2.67 -7.34 11.82
N GLN A 59 -3.62 -6.40 11.90
CA GLN A 59 -4.93 -6.54 11.27
C GLN A 59 -5.32 -5.28 10.51
N ILE A 60 -5.59 -5.46 9.21
CA ILE A 60 -6.09 -4.43 8.31
C ILE A 60 -7.62 -4.41 8.39
N GLU A 61 -8.20 -3.21 8.53
CA GLU A 61 -9.65 -3.00 8.34
C GLU A 61 -9.94 -2.56 6.90
N ALA A 62 -9.10 -1.67 6.35
CA ALA A 62 -9.24 -1.17 4.99
C ALA A 62 -7.89 -0.66 4.46
N ILE A 63 -7.76 -0.68 3.13
CA ILE A 63 -6.64 -0.08 2.41
C ILE A 63 -7.16 0.72 1.22
N VAL A 64 -6.61 1.93 1.06
CA VAL A 64 -6.87 2.81 -0.09
C VAL A 64 -5.59 2.93 -0.90
N CYS A 65 -5.70 2.80 -2.22
CA CYS A 65 -4.63 2.93 -3.18
C CYS A 65 -4.99 4.04 -4.17
N HIS A 66 -4.11 5.03 -4.31
CA HIS A 66 -4.34 6.22 -5.13
C HIS A 66 -3.22 6.38 -6.14
N GLY A 67 -3.57 6.36 -7.43
CA GLY A 67 -2.61 6.48 -8.52
C GLY A 67 -3.23 6.16 -9.88
N PRO A 68 -2.42 6.12 -10.94
CA PRO A 68 -2.89 5.78 -12.28
C PRO A 68 -3.57 4.40 -12.33
N TYR A 69 -4.33 4.14 -13.39
CA TYR A 69 -5.06 2.87 -13.59
C TYR A 69 -5.98 2.51 -12.42
N SER A 70 -6.69 3.51 -11.89
CA SER A 70 -7.64 3.38 -10.77
C SER A 70 -7.04 2.88 -9.45
N GLY A 71 -5.71 2.85 -9.30
CA GLY A 71 -5.07 2.42 -8.04
C GLY A 71 -5.33 0.95 -7.70
N VAL A 72 -5.54 0.07 -8.68
CA VAL A 72 -5.76 -1.35 -8.43
C VAL A 72 -4.46 -2.01 -7.99
N PRO A 73 -4.41 -2.71 -6.83
CA PRO A 73 -3.18 -3.34 -6.39
C PRO A 73 -2.77 -4.51 -7.28
N CYS A 74 -1.46 -4.74 -7.41
CA CYS A 74 -0.95 -5.91 -8.11
C CYS A 74 -1.18 -7.22 -7.31
N ALA A 75 -0.97 -8.37 -7.94
CA ALA A 75 -1.14 -9.68 -7.30
C ALA A 75 -0.27 -9.85 -6.04
N GLU A 76 0.98 -9.40 -6.13
CA GLU A 76 1.92 -9.41 -5.01
C GLU A 76 1.48 -8.57 -3.82
N CYS A 77 0.88 -7.40 -4.06
CA CYS A 77 0.33 -6.56 -3.01
C CYS A 77 -0.94 -7.16 -2.42
N ARG A 78 -1.79 -7.80 -3.23
CA ARG A 78 -2.95 -8.55 -2.74
C ARG A 78 -2.55 -9.69 -1.80
N GLN A 79 -1.47 -10.41 -2.11
CA GLN A 79 -0.97 -11.46 -1.22
C GLN A 79 -0.50 -10.89 0.13
N VAL A 80 0.20 -9.75 0.11
CA VAL A 80 0.62 -9.08 1.35
C VAL A 80 -0.58 -8.57 2.14
N ILE A 81 -1.59 -8.00 1.48
CA ILE A 81 -2.82 -7.56 2.16
C ILE A 81 -3.51 -8.76 2.82
N TRP A 82 -3.66 -9.86 2.08
CA TRP A 82 -4.30 -11.09 2.55
C TRP A 82 -3.69 -11.64 3.84
N GLU A 83 -2.35 -11.65 3.94
CA GLU A 83 -1.62 -12.07 5.15
C GLU A 83 -2.10 -11.34 6.42
N PHE A 84 -2.45 -10.05 6.30
CA PHE A 84 -2.89 -9.21 7.42
C PHE A 84 -4.40 -8.96 7.44
N SER A 85 -5.17 -9.71 6.63
CA SER A 85 -6.64 -9.65 6.63
C SER A 85 -7.27 -10.55 7.69
N CYS A 86 -6.50 -11.42 8.37
CA CYS A 86 -7.02 -12.36 9.39
C CYS A 86 -8.21 -13.21 8.91
N ASP A 87 -8.19 -13.66 7.65
CA ASP A 87 -9.29 -14.36 6.96
C ASP A 87 -10.64 -13.60 6.95
N ASP A 88 -10.62 -12.28 7.22
CA ASP A 88 -11.80 -11.42 7.13
C ASP A 88 -12.08 -11.07 5.64
N PRO A 89 -13.17 -11.61 5.04
CA PRO A 89 -13.55 -11.25 3.67
C PRO A 89 -14.05 -9.80 3.56
N GLY A 90 -14.26 -9.12 4.69
CA GLY A 90 -14.71 -7.73 4.79
C GLY A 90 -13.62 -6.68 4.62
N VAL A 91 -12.34 -7.08 4.50
CA VAL A 91 -11.25 -6.12 4.26
C VAL A 91 -11.48 -5.37 2.94
N ARG A 92 -11.64 -4.05 3.05
CA ARG A 92 -11.96 -3.19 1.90
C ARG A 92 -10.68 -2.74 1.21
N ILE A 93 -10.55 -3.08 -0.07
CA ILE A 93 -9.51 -2.57 -0.98
C ILE A 93 -10.16 -1.54 -1.90
N ILE A 94 -9.73 -0.28 -1.78
CA ILE A 94 -10.32 0.84 -2.51
C ILE A 94 -9.27 1.42 -3.46
N GLY A 95 -9.60 1.44 -4.75
CA GLY A 95 -8.81 2.13 -5.77
C GLY A 95 -9.34 3.54 -6.04
N SER A 96 -8.46 4.52 -6.17
CA SER A 96 -8.78 5.89 -6.60
C SER A 96 -7.76 6.38 -7.61
N THR A 97 -8.20 7.27 -8.50
CA THR A 97 -7.31 8.03 -9.43
C THR A 97 -6.91 9.36 -8.83
#